data_AF-A0A4U6CXQ5-F1
#
_entry.id   AF-A0A4U6CXQ5-F1
#
_cell.length_a   1.000
_cell.length_b   1.000
_cell.length_c   1.000
_cell.angle_alpha   90.00
_cell.angle_beta   90.00
_cell.angle_gamma   90.00
#
_symmetry.space_group_name_H-M   'P 1'
#
loop_
_entity.id
_entity.type
_entity.pdbx_description
1 polymer ?
#
loop_
_entity_poly.entity_id
_entity_poly.type
_entity_poly.pdbx_seq_one_letter_code
_entity_poly.pdbx_strand_id
1 'polypeptide(L)' 'MVAVVGTYQNGYVKLDNDFPSDNPVKVLVTFLEDVEIKSDKGLLLSDFSFAKSQKNLENYKGSFSDSVIEERREEL' A
#
# COMPACT_ATOMS: atom_id res chain seq x y z
N MET A 1 20.83 21.43 11.21
CA MET A 1 19.88 20.30 11.10
C MET A 1 20.18 19.39 12.28
N VAL A 2 19.23 19.14 13.17
CA VAL A 2 19.44 18.27 14.34
C VAL A 2 19.00 16.86 13.94
N ALA A 3 19.87 15.87 14.12
CA ALA A 3 19.56 14.47 13.90
C ALA A 3 19.35 13.81 15.27
N VAL A 4 18.20 13.16 15.45
CA VAL A 4 17.90 12.39 16.65
C VAL A 4 17.84 10.93 16.27
N VAL A 5 18.56 10.09 17.00
CA VAL A 5 18.62 8.66 16.76
C VAL A 5 17.65 7.96 17.70
N GLY A 6 17.04 6.89 17.19
CA GLY A 6 16.11 6.08 17.95
C GLY A 6 15.83 4.77 17.24
N THR A 7 15.18 3.87 17.96
CA THR A 7 14.74 2.59 17.42
C THR A 7 13.28 2.68 16.97
N TYR A 8 12.99 2.21 15.76
CA TYR A 8 11.63 2.08 15.25
C TYR A 8 11.13 0.64 15.36
N GLN A 9 9.89 0.46 15.84
CA GLN A 9 9.20 -0.82 15.81
C GLN A 9 7.68 -0.62 15.72
N ASN A 10 7.04 -1.23 14.71
CA ASN A 10 5.58 -1.29 14.54
C ASN A 10 4.86 0.08 14.66
N GLY A 11 5.39 1.11 14.02
CA GLY A 11 4.79 2.46 14.04
C GLY A 11 5.24 3.34 15.22
N TYR A 12 6.02 2.80 16.15
CA TYR A 12 6.54 3.56 17.30
C TYR A 12 8.03 3.85 17.12
N VAL A 13 8.42 5.10 17.32
CA VAL A 13 9.82 5.53 17.40
C VAL A 13 10.16 5.80 18.86
N LYS A 14 11.12 5.07 19.42
CA LYS A 14 11.70 5.35 20.73
C LYS A 14 13.03 6.06 20.51
N LEU A 15 13.11 7.32 20.95
CA LEU A 15 14.35 8.09 20.90
C LEU A 15 15.33 7.56 21.94
N ASP A 16 16.60 7.53 21.59
CA ASP A 16 17.65 7.09 22.52
C ASP A 16 17.91 8.16 23.60
N ASN A 17 17.68 9.43 23.26
CA ASN A 17 17.79 10.57 24.14
C ASN A 17 16.55 11.45 24.02
N ASP A 18 16.17 12.08 25.13
CA ASP A 18 15.09 13.06 25.15
C ASP A 18 15.49 14.30 24.33
N PHE A 19 14.55 14.78 23.51
CA PHE A 19 14.70 16.02 22.77
C PHE A 19 13.77 17.08 23.38
N PRO A 20 14.27 17.96 24.27
CA PRO A 20 13.45 18.99 24.87
C PRO A 20 13.07 20.03 23.81
N SER A 21 11.77 20.19 23.58
CA SER A 21 11.22 21.24 22.72
C SER A 21 9.96 21.80 23.35
N ASP A 22 9.94 23.11 23.59
CA ASP A 22 8.77 23.81 24.16
C ASP A 22 7.64 23.98 23.14
N ASN A 23 7.93 23.79 21.85
CA ASN A 23 6.99 23.96 20.75
C ASN A 23 6.85 22.66 19.93
N PRO A 24 5.68 22.41 19.31
CA PRO A 24 5.52 21.30 18.37
C PRO A 24 6.45 21.47 17.16
N VAL A 25 7.19 20.42 16.81
CA VAL A 25 8.14 20.42 15.68
C VAL A 25 7.72 19.40 14.64
N LYS A 26 7.74 19.77 13.35
CA LYS A 26 7.57 18.82 12.24
C LYS A 26 8.82 17.94 12.11
N VAL A 27 8.64 16.64 12.00
CA VAL A 27 9.73 15.67 11.92
C VAL A 27 9.73 14.94 10.58
N LEU A 28 10.93 14.69 10.05
CA LEU A 28 11.17 13.80 8.92
C LEU A 28 11.87 12.56 9.46
N VAL A 29 11.30 11.38 9.24
CA VAL A 29 11.88 10.11 9.70
C VAL A 29 12.63 9.48 8.54
N THR A 30 13.89 9.13 8.78
CA THR A 30 14.76 8.44 7.82
C THR A 30 15.26 7.15 8.44
N PHE A 31 15.04 6.03 7.77
CA PHE A 31 15.55 4.74 8.18
C PHE A 31 16.97 4.57 7.64
N LEU A 32 17.92 4.21 8.50
CA LEU A 32 19.35 4.14 8.16
C LEU A 32 19.72 2.87 7.39
N GLU A 33 18.89 1.83 7.49
CA GLU A 33 19.09 0.55 6.82
C GLU A 33 17.96 0.31 5.81
N ASP A 34 18.28 -0.38 4.72
CA ASP A 34 17.29 -1.00 3.85
C ASP A 34 16.66 -2.16 4.63
N VAL A 35 15.71 -1.83 5.49
CA VAL A 35 14.92 -2.83 6.20
C VAL A 35 14.10 -3.55 5.13
N GLU A 36 14.21 -4.88 5.07
CA GLU A 36 13.29 -5.70 4.30
C GLU A 36 11.88 -5.51 4.88
N ILE A 37 11.15 -4.53 4.37
CA ILE A 37 9.73 -4.40 4.61
C ILE A 37 9.14 -5.67 4.03
N LYS A 38 8.74 -6.60 4.89
CA LYS A 38 7.89 -7.71 4.49
C LYS A 38 6.58 -7.09 4.02
N SER A 39 6.52 -6.69 2.75
CA SER A 39 5.27 -6.35 2.10
C SER A 39 4.40 -7.58 2.24
N ASP A 40 3.29 -7.46 2.97
CA ASP A 40 2.35 -8.57 3.13
C ASP A 40 1.99 -9.11 1.75
N LYS A 41 2.52 -10.29 1.44
CA LYS A 41 2.23 -11.17 0.32
C LYS A 41 1.87 -10.43 -0.98
N GLY A 42 2.89 -10.08 -1.74
CA GLY A 42 2.70 -9.85 -3.18
C GLY A 42 2.04 -11.08 -3.80
N LEU A 43 1.10 -10.86 -4.73
CA LEU A 43 0.47 -11.95 -5.45
C LEU A 43 1.52 -12.73 -6.23
N LEU A 44 1.54 -14.05 -6.06
CA LEU A 44 2.37 -14.96 -6.83
C LEU A 44 1.62 -15.37 -8.09
N LEU A 45 2.35 -15.77 -9.14
CA LEU A 45 1.72 -16.32 -10.35
C LEU A 45 0.80 -17.52 -10.06
N SER A 46 1.11 -18.28 -9.00
CA SER A 46 0.28 -19.39 -8.51
C SER A 46 -1.08 -18.96 -7.97
N ASP A 47 -1.24 -17.69 -7.60
CA ASP A 47 -2.52 -17.15 -7.12
C ASP A 47 -3.50 -16.90 -8.28
N PHE A 48 -3.01 -16.89 -9.53
CA PHE A 48 -3.81 -16.73 -10.74
C PHE A 48 -4.18 -18.08 -11.34
N SER A 49 -5.47 -18.28 -11.65
CA SER A 49 -5.96 -19.50 -12.30
C SER A 49 -7.07 -19.19 -13.28
N PHE A 50 -6.80 -19.42 -14.56
CA PHE A 50 -7.78 -19.23 -15.63
C PHE A 50 -9.00 -20.14 -15.47
N ALA A 51 -8.80 -21.39 -15.06
CA ALA A 51 -9.89 -22.33 -14.81
C ALA A 51 -10.82 -21.85 -13.69
N LYS A 52 -10.26 -21.28 -12.62
CA LYS A 52 -11.04 -20.69 -11.52
C LYS A 52 -11.85 -19.48 -12.02
N SER A 53 -11.24 -18.62 -12.82
CA SER A 53 -11.93 -17.48 -13.43
C SER A 53 -13.07 -17.92 -14.37
N GLN A 54 -12.85 -18.93 -15.20
CA GLN A 54 -13.88 -19.46 -16.10
C GLN A 54 -15.09 -19.99 -15.32
N LYS A 55 -14.85 -20.74 -14.24
CA LYS A 55 -15.92 -21.22 -13.36
C LYS A 55 -16.68 -20.07 -12.68
N ASN A 56 -15.95 -19.06 -12.19
CA ASN A 56 -16.58 -17.90 -11.56
C ASN A 56 -17.46 -17.11 -12.55
N LEU A 57 -17.13 -17.13 -13.84
CA LEU A 57 -17.82 -16.40 -14.90
C LEU A 57 -18.90 -17.23 -15.62
N GLU A 58 -19.11 -18.49 -15.26
CA GLU A 58 -20.03 -19.40 -15.96
C GLU A 58 -21.46 -18.84 -16.11
N ASN A 59 -21.93 -18.13 -15.09
CA ASN A 59 -23.27 -17.53 -15.07
C ASN A 59 -23.26 -16.02 -15.32
N TYR A 60 -22.10 -15.41 -15.53
CA TYR A 60 -21.98 -13.98 -15.77
C TYR A 60 -22.35 -13.67 -17.22
N LYS A 61 -23.38 -12.85 -17.42
CA LYS A 61 -23.90 -12.48 -18.74
C LYS A 61 -23.50 -11.07 -19.20
N GLY A 62 -22.72 -10.36 -18.38
CA GLY A 62 -22.29 -9.00 -18.70
C GLY A 62 -21.11 -9.01 -19.68
N SER A 63 -21.01 -7.94 -20.46
CA SER A 63 -19.84 -7.66 -21.28
C SER A 63 -19.17 -6.40 -20.76
N PHE A 64 -17.85 -6.46 -20.55
CA PHE A 64 -17.07 -5.27 -20.21
C PHE A 64 -17.19 -4.19 -21.29
N SER A 65 -17.28 -4.61 -22.56
CA SER A 65 -17.43 -3.68 -23.68
C SER A 65 -18.74 -2.88 -23.59
N ASP A 66 -19.83 -3.50 -23.12
CA ASP A 66 -21.11 -2.80 -22.97
C ASP A 66 -21.01 -1.70 -21.92
N SER A 67 -20.40 -2.01 -20.76
CA SER A 67 -20.16 -1.03 -19.70
C SER A 67 -19.30 0.15 -20.16
N VAL A 68 -18.25 -0.11 -20.95
CA VAL A 68 -17.39 0.95 -21.52
C VAL A 68 -18.16 1.81 -22.53
N ILE A 69 -19.05 1.20 -23.32
CA ILE A 69 -19.88 1.95 -24.27
C ILE A 69 -20.87 2.84 -23.53
N GLU A 70 -21.50 2.36 -22.45
CA GLU A 70 -22.41 3.18 -21.63
C GLU A 70 -21.69 4.36 -20.99
N GLU A 71 -20.54 4.12 -20.34
CA GLU A 71 -19.70 5.17 -19.75
C GLU A 71 -19.41 6.30 -20.75
N ARG A 72 -19.00 5.96 -21.99
CA ARG A 72 -18.69 6.96 -23.02
C ARG A 72 -19.89 7.70 -23.58
N ARG A 73 -21.09 7.15 -23.45
CA ARG A 73 -22.32 7.83 -23.88
C ARG A 73 -22.81 8.82 -22.84
N GLU A 74 -22.55 8.58 -21.56
CA GLU A 74 -22.90 9.52 -20.48
C GLU A 74 -21.99 10.76 -20.45
N GLU A 75 -20.79 10.67 -21.04
CA GLU A 75 -19.83 11.78 -21.15
C GLU A 75 -20.08 12.75 -22.33
N LEU A 76 -21.10 12.52 -23.17
CA LEU A 76 -21.46 13.33 -24.35
C LEU A 76 -22.74 14.14 -24.15
#